data_AF-A0A240UJM2-F1
#
_entry.id   AF-A0A240UJM2-F1
#
_cell.length_a   1.000
_cell.length_b   1.000
_cell.length_c   1.000
_cell.angle_alpha   90.00
_cell.angle_beta   90.00
_cell.angle_gamma   90.00
#
_symmetry.space_group_name_H-M   'P 1'
#
loop_
_entity.id
_entity.type
_entity.pdbx_description
1 polymer ?
#
loop_
_entity_poly.entity_id
_entity_poly.type
_entity_poly.pdbx_seq_one_letter_code
_entity_poly.pdbx_strand_id
1 'polypeptide(L)'
;MNNESKFFGEILKTMNPDWHLKLHNSEGAGPNSYSDLTVRTYIVDTSNGWILSSAMSEANLELLRETIPTQSGPGKEAVDGFSGLAAYCSKQNITAESEDATLASTVAMLTMTTTATYKRVKAATGSYAGHWFQIMYRLKDSTIITRPVFFDNHKSGLMSLDEIKTVVRDIVRKDHSHQTSVGALIHKSGGCHLGRHYV
;
A
#
# COMPACT_ATOMS: atom_id res chain seq x y z
N MET A 1 -17.99 12.50 11.24
CA MET A 1 -17.69 11.27 10.47
C MET A 1 -18.40 11.37 9.13
N ASN A 2 -17.64 11.63 8.07
CA ASN A 2 -18.11 12.03 6.75
C ASN A 2 -18.57 10.84 5.89
N ASN A 3 -19.37 11.13 4.86
CA ASN A 3 -19.92 10.16 3.90
C ASN A 3 -18.88 9.18 3.32
N GLU A 4 -17.62 9.60 3.21
CA GLU A 4 -16.49 8.75 2.81
C GLU A 4 -16.30 7.55 3.76
N SER A 5 -16.31 7.78 5.07
CA SER A 5 -16.15 6.70 6.07
C SER A 5 -17.30 5.70 6.02
N LYS A 6 -18.52 6.15 5.72
CA LYS A 6 -19.68 5.25 5.50
C LYS A 6 -19.56 4.45 4.21
N PHE A 7 -19.22 5.11 3.11
CA PHE A 7 -19.00 4.48 1.81
C PHE A 7 -17.94 3.38 1.90
N PHE A 8 -16.82 3.69 2.53
CA PHE A 8 -15.73 2.75 2.75
C PHE A 8 -16.11 1.60 3.70
N GLY A 9 -16.91 1.87 4.74
CA GLY A 9 -17.46 0.84 5.61
C GLY A 9 -18.40 -0.13 4.89
N GLU A 10 -19.11 0.31 3.85
CA GLU A 10 -19.93 -0.57 3.02
C GLU A 10 -19.08 -1.48 2.12
N ILE A 11 -18.00 -0.98 1.54
CA ILE A 11 -17.01 -1.81 0.82
C ILE A 11 -16.50 -2.94 1.73
N LEU A 12 -16.13 -2.61 2.97
CA LEU A 12 -15.63 -3.61 3.94
C LEU A 12 -16.65 -4.70 4.25
N LYS A 13 -17.92 -4.34 4.42
CA LYS A 13 -19.00 -5.30 4.71
C LYS A 13 -19.29 -6.24 3.55
N THR A 14 -19.01 -5.81 2.32
CA THR A 14 -19.16 -6.65 1.12
C THR A 14 -17.99 -7.61 0.93
N MET A 15 -16.84 -7.41 1.59
CA MET A 15 -15.55 -7.97 1.15
C MET A 15 -14.83 -8.95 2.09
N ASN A 16 -15.43 -9.52 3.13
CA ASN A 16 -14.63 -10.37 4.05
C ASN A 16 -15.22 -11.74 4.37
N PRO A 17 -14.41 -12.81 4.20
CA PRO A 17 -14.22 -13.70 5.36
C PRO A 17 -12.77 -13.94 5.84
N ASP A 18 -11.72 -13.93 5.00
CA ASP A 18 -10.44 -14.62 5.36
C ASP A 18 -9.12 -13.85 5.10
N TRP A 19 -9.08 -12.51 5.19
CA TRP A 19 -7.83 -11.74 4.96
C TRP A 19 -7.12 -11.36 6.27
N HIS A 20 -5.80 -11.22 6.22
CA HIS A 20 -4.99 -10.98 7.41
C HIS A 20 -4.22 -9.65 7.35
N LEU A 21 -4.31 -8.89 8.44
CA LEU A 21 -3.64 -7.61 8.64
C LEU A 21 -2.60 -7.72 9.76
N LYS A 22 -1.45 -7.08 9.57
CA LYS A 22 -0.43 -6.98 10.61
C LYS A 22 0.24 -5.60 10.58
N LEU A 23 0.33 -4.97 11.75
CA LEU A 23 1.29 -3.89 11.97
C LEU A 23 2.50 -4.44 12.68
N HIS A 24 3.68 -4.04 12.21
CA HIS A 24 4.93 -4.35 12.88
C HIS A 24 5.17 -3.34 14.00
N ASN A 25 4.46 -3.49 15.13
CA ASN A 25 4.72 -2.70 16.35
C ASN A 25 5.11 -3.54 17.59
N SER A 26 5.14 -4.86 17.51
CA SER A 26 5.73 -5.72 18.54
C SER A 26 6.06 -7.09 17.98
N GLU A 27 7.08 -7.71 18.56
CA GLU A 27 7.67 -8.99 18.17
C GLU A 27 6.64 -10.14 18.08
N GLY A 28 6.89 -11.07 17.16
CA GLY A 28 6.23 -12.37 17.11
C GLY A 28 5.17 -12.51 16.01
N ALA A 29 5.46 -13.33 14.99
CA ALA A 29 4.45 -14.19 14.39
C ALA A 29 5.14 -15.52 14.07
N GLY A 30 4.52 -16.62 14.49
CA GLY A 30 4.96 -17.96 14.13
C GLY A 30 4.82 -18.20 12.61
N PRO A 31 5.67 -19.06 12.02
CA PRO A 31 5.85 -19.16 10.57
C PRO A 31 4.72 -19.83 9.76
N ASN A 32 3.60 -20.26 10.36
CA ASN A 32 2.74 -21.30 9.76
C ASN A 32 1.30 -20.89 9.35
N SER A 33 0.96 -19.61 9.18
CA SER A 33 -0.43 -19.20 8.84
C SER A 33 -0.60 -18.37 7.56
N TYR A 34 0.43 -18.23 6.72
CA TYR A 34 0.41 -17.29 5.57
C TYR A 34 0.98 -17.86 4.26
N SER A 35 1.15 -19.19 4.14
CA SER A 35 1.68 -19.82 2.91
C SER A 35 0.80 -19.56 1.69
N ASP A 36 -0.51 -19.56 1.89
CA ASP A 36 -1.51 -19.49 0.82
C ASP A 36 -1.83 -18.04 0.42
N LEU A 37 -1.32 -17.08 1.21
CA LEU A 37 -1.43 -15.65 0.92
C LEU A 37 -0.20 -15.21 0.14
N THR A 38 -0.37 -15.09 -1.16
CA THR A 38 0.70 -14.85 -2.11
C THR A 38 0.86 -13.37 -2.48
N VAL A 39 -0.17 -12.55 -2.30
CA VAL A 39 -0.13 -11.09 -2.51
C VAL A 39 0.10 -10.41 -1.17
N ARG A 40 1.25 -9.78 -0.99
CA ARG A 40 1.67 -9.15 0.27
C ARG A 40 1.86 -7.66 0.06
N THR A 41 1.13 -6.84 0.80
CA THR A 41 1.08 -5.39 0.57
C THR A 41 1.64 -4.63 1.77
N TYR A 42 2.39 -3.56 1.49
CA TYR A 42 2.99 -2.65 2.46
C TYR A 42 2.64 -1.22 2.11
N ILE A 43 1.91 -0.51 2.98
CA ILE A 43 1.72 0.93 2.88
C ILE A 43 2.78 1.59 3.74
N VAL A 44 3.56 2.50 3.17
CA VAL A 44 4.69 3.12 3.89
C VAL A 44 4.60 4.63 3.78
N ASP A 45 4.48 5.33 4.90
CA ASP A 45 4.65 6.78 4.95
C ASP A 45 6.12 7.11 5.24
N THR A 46 6.81 7.62 4.22
CA THR A 46 8.22 7.98 4.31
C THR A 46 8.49 9.16 5.24
N SER A 47 7.48 9.98 5.56
CA SER A 47 7.66 11.18 6.40
C SER A 47 7.77 10.87 7.89
N ASN A 48 7.12 9.81 8.38
CA ASN A 48 7.08 9.45 9.80
C ASN A 48 7.45 7.99 10.08
N GLY A 49 7.61 7.15 9.05
CA GLY A 49 7.95 5.74 9.22
C GLY A 49 6.77 4.83 9.54
N TRP A 50 5.53 5.31 9.43
CA TRP A 50 4.34 4.47 9.61
C TRP A 50 4.28 3.43 8.49
N ILE A 51 4.07 2.16 8.88
CA ILE A 51 4.04 1.02 7.96
C ILE A 51 2.83 0.16 8.28
N LEU A 52 1.97 -0.08 7.30
CA LEU A 52 0.87 -1.06 7.37
C LEU A 52 1.14 -2.24 6.45
N SER A 53 1.05 -3.46 6.98
CA SER A 53 1.23 -4.70 6.20
C SER A 53 -0.06 -5.50 6.14
N SER A 54 -0.34 -6.10 4.99
CA SER A 54 -1.49 -6.98 4.77
C SER A 54 -1.14 -8.07 3.77
N ALA A 55 -1.88 -9.17 3.80
CA ALA A 55 -1.70 -10.25 2.83
C ALA A 55 -3.04 -10.87 2.43
N MET A 56 -3.14 -11.29 1.18
CA MET A 56 -4.29 -12.01 0.61
C MET A 56 -3.85 -13.01 -0.46
N SER A 57 -4.76 -13.88 -0.87
CA SER A 57 -4.56 -14.74 -2.04
C SER A 57 -4.77 -13.96 -3.34
N GLU A 58 -4.19 -14.43 -4.45
CA GLU A 58 -4.44 -13.86 -5.77
C GLU A 58 -5.92 -13.94 -6.18
N ALA A 59 -6.62 -15.02 -5.80
CA ALA A 59 -8.05 -15.17 -6.07
C ALA A 59 -8.87 -14.05 -5.41
N ASN A 60 -8.54 -13.72 -4.16
CA ASN A 60 -9.19 -12.64 -3.43
C ASN A 60 -8.88 -11.26 -4.01
N LEU A 61 -7.67 -11.05 -4.55
CA LEU A 61 -7.33 -9.82 -5.26
C LEU A 61 -8.13 -9.64 -6.55
N GLU A 62 -8.34 -10.72 -7.31
CA GLU A 62 -9.16 -10.67 -8.52
C GLU A 62 -10.64 -10.43 -8.18
N LEU A 63 -11.18 -11.08 -7.16
CA LEU A 63 -12.53 -10.79 -6.66
C LEU A 63 -12.69 -9.32 -6.21
N LEU A 64 -11.70 -8.80 -5.47
CA LEU A 64 -11.64 -7.39 -5.07
C LEU A 64 -11.68 -6.46 -6.30
N ARG A 65 -10.93 -6.79 -7.36
CA ARG A 65 -10.89 -6.03 -8.60
C ARG A 65 -12.22 -6.06 -9.35
N GLU A 66 -12.88 -7.22 -9.40
CA GLU A 66 -14.17 -7.38 -10.10
C GLU A 66 -15.32 -6.68 -9.38
N THR A 67 -15.25 -6.60 -8.05
CA THR A 67 -16.32 -6.03 -7.22
C THR A 67 -16.40 -4.50 -7.33
N ILE A 68 -15.34 -3.83 -7.77
CA ILE A 68 -15.27 -2.37 -7.78
C ILE A 68 -15.15 -1.81 -9.21
N PRO A 69 -16.17 -1.07 -9.72
CA PRO A 69 -16.13 -0.53 -11.08
C PRO A 69 -15.00 0.49 -11.23
N THR A 70 -14.01 0.15 -12.06
CA THR A 70 -12.77 0.94 -12.25
C THR A 70 -12.89 2.11 -13.23
N GLN A 71 -14.05 2.31 -13.87
CA GLN A 71 -14.21 3.29 -14.96
C GLN A 71 -15.24 4.40 -14.69
N SER A 72 -16.17 4.20 -13.75
CA SER A 72 -17.10 5.23 -13.28
C SER A 72 -17.80 4.74 -12.00
N GLY A 73 -18.03 5.67 -11.06
CA GLY A 73 -18.66 5.38 -9.79
C GLY A 73 -17.70 5.24 -8.61
N PRO A 74 -18.17 4.73 -7.47
CA PRO A 74 -17.50 4.86 -6.19
C PRO A 74 -16.11 4.19 -6.11
N GLY A 75 -15.82 3.26 -7.03
CA GLY A 75 -14.52 2.63 -7.16
C GLY A 75 -13.39 3.55 -7.60
N LYS A 76 -13.68 4.48 -8.52
CA LYS A 76 -12.71 5.50 -8.93
C LYS A 76 -12.45 6.49 -7.78
N GLU A 77 -13.50 6.89 -7.07
CA GLU A 77 -13.41 7.79 -5.92
C GLU A 77 -12.63 7.16 -4.76
N ALA A 78 -12.78 5.85 -4.52
CA ALA A 78 -11.97 5.10 -3.57
C ALA A 78 -10.48 5.12 -3.93
N VAL A 79 -10.16 4.91 -5.21
CA VAL A 79 -8.78 4.96 -5.73
C VAL A 79 -8.19 6.36 -5.62
N ASP A 80 -8.96 7.37 -6.00
CA ASP A 80 -8.57 8.78 -5.94
C ASP A 80 -8.41 9.25 -4.47
N GLY A 81 -9.20 8.70 -3.55
CA GLY A 81 -9.19 9.00 -2.11
C GLY A 81 -8.12 8.25 -1.30
N PHE A 82 -7.45 7.25 -1.89
CA PHE A 82 -6.47 6.41 -1.18
C PHE A 82 -5.39 7.23 -0.45
N SER A 83 -4.80 8.21 -1.13
CA SER A 83 -3.73 9.04 -0.57
C SER A 83 -4.22 9.80 0.68
N GLY A 84 -5.48 10.25 0.69
CA GLY A 84 -6.08 10.92 1.86
C GLY A 84 -6.32 9.96 3.02
N LEU A 85 -6.86 8.78 2.75
CA LEU A 85 -7.09 7.74 3.75
C LEU A 85 -5.78 7.24 4.37
N ALA A 86 -4.78 6.92 3.55
CA ALA A 86 -3.47 6.50 4.04
C ALA A 86 -2.79 7.62 4.86
N ALA A 87 -2.93 8.87 4.42
CA ALA A 87 -2.42 10.02 5.16
C ALA A 87 -3.10 10.21 6.52
N TYR A 88 -4.40 9.99 6.61
CA TYR A 88 -5.16 9.99 7.85
C TYR A 88 -4.70 8.85 8.78
N CYS A 89 -4.64 7.61 8.27
CA CYS A 89 -4.23 6.45 9.06
C CYS A 89 -2.81 6.62 9.63
N SER A 90 -1.89 7.09 8.79
CA SER A 90 -0.52 7.43 9.20
C SER A 90 -0.49 8.52 10.26
N LYS A 91 -1.25 9.61 10.10
CA LYS A 91 -1.27 10.72 11.06
C LYS A 91 -1.83 10.32 12.42
N GLN A 92 -2.85 9.45 12.45
CA GLN A 92 -3.46 8.95 13.68
C GLN A 92 -2.72 7.74 14.28
N ASN A 93 -1.67 7.26 13.61
CA ASN A 93 -0.94 6.04 14.01
C ASN A 93 -1.89 4.85 14.23
N ILE A 94 -2.84 4.67 13.31
CA ILE A 94 -3.87 3.62 13.39
C ILE A 94 -3.22 2.24 13.54
N THR A 95 -3.86 1.37 14.35
CA THR A 95 -3.43 0.00 14.61
C THR A 95 -4.00 -1.02 13.60
N ALA A 96 -3.39 -2.20 13.46
CA ALA A 96 -3.75 -3.20 12.44
C ALA A 96 -5.18 -3.74 12.60
N GLU A 97 -5.65 -3.71 13.83
CA GLU A 97 -6.95 -4.23 14.27
C GLU A 97 -8.09 -3.23 14.00
N SER A 98 -7.76 -2.01 13.59
CA SER A 98 -8.76 -1.00 13.27
C SER A 98 -9.42 -1.26 11.91
N GLU A 99 -10.72 -1.00 11.83
CA GLU A 99 -11.46 -0.97 10.56
C GLU A 99 -10.81 -0.03 9.53
N ASP A 100 -10.22 1.08 9.99
CA ASP A 100 -9.51 2.03 9.14
C ASP A 100 -8.24 1.41 8.52
N ALA A 101 -7.55 0.51 9.21
CA ALA A 101 -6.39 -0.21 8.67
C ALA A 101 -6.80 -1.26 7.63
N THR A 102 -7.87 -2.02 7.91
CA THR A 102 -8.47 -2.94 6.94
C THR A 102 -8.84 -2.18 5.67
N LEU A 103 -9.50 -1.03 5.85
CA LEU A 103 -9.91 -0.20 4.74
C LEU A 103 -8.73 0.33 3.93
N ALA A 104 -7.74 0.93 4.60
CA ALA A 104 -6.56 1.46 3.93
C ALA A 104 -5.84 0.39 3.12
N SER A 105 -5.77 -0.85 3.64
CA SER A 105 -5.20 -1.99 2.92
C SER A 105 -6.02 -2.40 1.71
N THR A 106 -7.34 -2.54 1.86
CA THR A 106 -8.24 -2.90 0.75
C THR A 106 -8.17 -1.86 -0.37
N VAL A 107 -8.24 -0.58 -0.02
CA VAL A 107 -8.16 0.52 -0.99
C VAL A 107 -6.77 0.59 -1.62
N ALA A 108 -5.68 0.36 -0.86
CA ALA A 108 -4.33 0.31 -1.43
C ALA A 108 -4.21 -0.78 -2.52
N MET A 109 -4.73 -1.98 -2.24
CA MET A 109 -4.68 -3.09 -3.18
C MET A 109 -5.56 -2.83 -4.41
N LEU A 110 -6.74 -2.25 -4.22
CA LEU A 110 -7.57 -1.82 -5.33
C LEU A 110 -6.84 -0.78 -6.20
N THR A 111 -6.33 0.30 -5.60
CA THR A 111 -5.55 1.35 -6.27
C THR A 111 -4.41 0.73 -7.06
N MET A 112 -3.67 -0.19 -6.46
CA MET A 112 -2.58 -0.91 -7.12
C MET A 112 -3.04 -1.61 -8.41
N THR A 113 -4.19 -2.29 -8.41
CA THR A 113 -4.70 -3.00 -9.61
C THR A 113 -4.94 -2.08 -10.82
N THR A 114 -5.13 -0.78 -10.58
CA THR A 114 -5.34 0.22 -11.65
C THR A 114 -4.03 0.71 -12.28
N THR A 115 -2.88 0.41 -11.67
CA THR A 115 -1.59 1.00 -12.03
C THR A 115 -0.93 0.34 -13.24
N ALA A 116 -0.08 1.08 -13.95
CA ALA A 116 0.74 0.51 -15.02
C ALA A 116 1.74 -0.54 -14.48
N THR A 117 2.22 -0.38 -13.24
CA THR A 117 3.09 -1.36 -12.56
C THR A 117 2.39 -2.71 -12.48
N TYR A 118 1.13 -2.73 -12.03
CA TYR A 118 0.33 -3.95 -11.94
C TYR A 118 0.18 -4.66 -13.28
N LYS A 119 -0.20 -3.92 -14.33
CA LYS A 119 -0.34 -4.47 -15.69
C LYS A 119 0.97 -5.08 -16.21
N ARG A 120 2.11 -4.42 -15.93
CA ARG A 120 3.44 -4.90 -16.37
C ARG A 120 3.86 -6.17 -15.63
N VAL A 121 3.64 -6.24 -14.31
CA VAL A 121 3.96 -7.43 -13.52
C VAL A 121 3.14 -8.62 -14.04
N LYS A 122 1.82 -8.46 -14.19
CA LYS A 122 0.97 -9.53 -14.73
C LYS A 122 1.41 -10.05 -16.08
N ALA A 123 1.74 -9.13 -17.00
CA ALA A 123 2.20 -9.49 -18.33
C ALA A 123 3.55 -10.23 -18.31
N ALA A 124 4.43 -9.93 -17.35
CA ALA A 124 5.75 -10.53 -17.24
C ALA A 124 5.76 -11.88 -16.51
N THR A 125 4.96 -12.04 -15.45
CA THR A 125 5.03 -13.21 -14.56
C THR A 125 3.82 -14.14 -14.66
N GLY A 126 2.71 -13.67 -15.28
CA GLY A 126 1.44 -14.39 -15.25
C GLY A 126 0.72 -14.36 -13.89
N SER A 127 1.31 -13.73 -12.87
CA SER A 127 0.85 -13.74 -11.48
C SER A 127 1.01 -12.34 -10.83
N TYR A 128 0.33 -12.11 -9.71
CA TYR A 128 0.55 -10.96 -8.84
C TYR A 128 1.12 -11.37 -7.48
N ALA A 129 1.51 -12.63 -7.33
CA ALA A 129 2.21 -13.11 -6.16
C ALA A 129 3.52 -12.36 -5.98
N GLY A 130 3.80 -11.93 -4.75
CA GLY A 130 4.99 -11.18 -4.40
C GLY A 130 4.70 -10.05 -3.42
N HIS A 131 5.66 -9.15 -3.30
CA HIS A 131 5.61 -8.03 -2.37
C HIS A 131 5.30 -6.73 -3.10
N TRP A 132 4.22 -6.09 -2.69
CA TRP A 132 3.71 -4.85 -3.23
C TRP A 132 3.86 -3.75 -2.20
N PHE A 133 4.43 -2.63 -2.60
CA PHE A 133 4.57 -1.45 -1.76
C PHE A 133 3.76 -0.31 -2.34
N GLN A 134 3.07 0.40 -1.46
CA GLN A 134 2.47 1.69 -1.75
C GLN A 134 3.21 2.73 -0.91
N ILE A 135 4.24 3.33 -1.50
CA ILE A 135 5.12 4.28 -0.82
C ILE A 135 4.51 5.68 -0.94
N MET A 136 4.24 6.29 0.20
CA MET A 136 3.68 7.62 0.29
C MET A 136 4.78 8.64 0.57
N TYR A 137 4.80 9.70 -0.22
CA TYR A 137 5.64 10.87 -0.03
C TYR A 137 4.77 12.07 0.29
N ARG A 138 5.14 12.81 1.33
CA ARG A 138 4.56 14.12 1.66
C ARG A 138 5.50 15.18 1.11
N LEU A 139 5.10 15.86 0.06
CA LEU A 139 5.90 16.90 -0.60
C LEU A 139 5.88 18.19 0.24
N LYS A 140 6.86 19.06 0.04
CA LYS A 140 6.95 20.33 0.80
C LYS A 140 5.81 21.30 0.50
N ASP A 141 5.17 21.18 -0.67
CA ASP A 141 3.98 21.94 -1.03
C ASP A 141 2.68 21.35 -0.43
N SER A 142 2.80 20.42 0.52
CA SER A 142 1.71 19.66 1.16
C SER A 142 0.98 18.66 0.25
N THR A 143 1.42 18.48 -0.99
CA THR A 143 0.89 17.41 -1.87
C THR A 143 1.31 16.05 -1.34
N ILE A 144 0.40 15.08 -1.45
CA ILE A 144 0.68 13.68 -1.15
C ILE A 144 0.70 12.91 -2.46
N ILE A 145 1.81 12.22 -2.72
CA ILE A 145 1.92 11.30 -3.85
C ILE A 145 2.15 9.89 -3.33
N THR A 146 1.60 8.91 -4.03
CA THR A 146 1.80 7.50 -3.71
C THR A 146 2.42 6.77 -4.90
N ARG A 147 3.36 5.88 -4.62
CA ARG A 147 4.15 5.14 -5.61
C ARG A 147 3.93 3.64 -5.43
N PRO A 148 3.28 2.96 -6.39
CA PRO A 148 3.21 1.50 -6.41
C PRO A 148 4.56 0.92 -6.81
N VAL A 149 5.05 -0.07 -6.06
CA VAL A 149 6.27 -0.81 -6.36
C VAL A 149 6.02 -2.28 -6.17
N PHE A 150 6.54 -3.09 -7.10
CA PHE A 150 6.57 -4.54 -6.97
C PHE A 150 8.01 -4.98 -6.69
N PHE A 151 8.15 -5.91 -5.76
CA PHE A 151 9.41 -6.53 -5.39
C PHE A 151 9.20 -8.04 -5.29
N ASP A 152 9.89 -8.79 -6.15
CA ASP A 152 9.90 -10.23 -6.09
C ASP A 152 11.24 -10.69 -5.53
N ASN A 153 11.20 -11.34 -4.37
CA ASN A 153 12.34 -11.97 -3.72
C ASN A 153 12.14 -13.47 -3.50
N HIS A 154 11.04 -14.03 -4.04
CA HIS A 154 10.61 -15.41 -3.84
C HIS A 154 10.52 -15.86 -2.36
N LYS A 155 10.48 -14.93 -1.40
CA LYS A 155 10.32 -15.26 0.02
C LYS A 155 8.86 -15.49 0.35
N SER A 156 8.59 -16.50 1.16
CA SER A 156 7.28 -16.76 1.72
C SER A 156 6.99 -15.85 2.91
N GLY A 157 5.73 -15.47 3.10
CA GLY A 157 5.27 -14.69 4.25
C GLY A 157 5.59 -13.19 4.16
N LEU A 158 5.16 -12.42 5.16
CA LEU A 158 5.44 -10.99 5.22
C LEU A 158 6.92 -10.72 5.49
N MET A 159 7.47 -9.68 4.85
CA MET A 159 8.79 -9.14 5.18
C MET A 159 8.86 -8.67 6.63
N SER A 160 10.04 -8.83 7.22
CA SER A 160 10.40 -8.16 8.45
C SER A 160 10.46 -6.64 8.28
N LEU A 161 10.39 -5.92 9.40
CA LEU A 161 10.47 -4.46 9.41
C LEU A 161 11.79 -3.95 8.80
N ASP A 162 12.90 -4.63 9.05
CA ASP A 162 14.21 -4.23 8.53
C ASP A 162 14.34 -4.46 7.02
N GLU A 163 13.75 -5.53 6.50
CA GLU A 163 13.64 -5.77 5.06
C GLU A 163 12.79 -4.70 4.38
N ILE A 164 11.63 -4.37 4.95
CA ILE A 164 10.76 -3.28 4.44
C ILE A 164 11.53 -1.96 4.41
N LYS A 165 12.19 -1.59 5.51
CA LYS A 165 12.98 -0.35 5.59
C LYS A 165 14.11 -0.31 4.57
N THR A 166 14.79 -1.45 4.35
CA THR A 166 15.88 -1.55 3.37
C THR A 166 15.37 -1.32 1.94
N VAL A 167 14.32 -2.05 1.55
CA VAL A 167 13.68 -1.91 0.24
C VAL A 167 13.20 -0.48 0.02
N VAL A 168 12.48 0.09 0.99
CA VAL A 168 11.98 1.46 0.90
C VAL A 168 13.12 2.47 0.79
N ARG A 169 14.19 2.33 1.57
CA ARG A 169 15.34 3.26 1.50
C ARG A 169 15.99 3.27 0.13
N ASP A 170 16.18 2.11 -0.50
CA ASP A 170 16.77 2.02 -1.83
C ASP A 170 15.87 2.65 -2.90
N ILE A 171 14.55 2.47 -2.76
CA ILE A 171 13.55 3.09 -3.63
C ILE A 171 13.54 4.61 -3.46
N VAL A 172 13.56 5.12 -2.23
CA VAL A 172 13.63 6.55 -1.90
C VAL A 172 14.90 7.16 -2.49
N ARG A 173 16.07 6.54 -2.28
CA ARG A 173 17.34 7.02 -2.87
C ARG A 173 17.25 7.12 -4.39
N LYS A 174 16.64 6.14 -5.05
CA LYS A 174 16.44 6.16 -6.50
C LYS A 174 15.50 7.29 -6.93
N ASP A 175 14.42 7.54 -6.21
CA ASP A 175 13.52 8.68 -6.53
C ASP A 175 14.21 10.02 -6.35
N HIS A 176 15.04 10.17 -5.31
CA HIS A 176 15.81 11.39 -5.09
C HIS A 176 16.92 11.63 -6.13
N SER A 177 17.25 10.63 -6.96
CA SER A 177 18.22 10.79 -8.05
C SER A 177 17.68 11.51 -9.30
N HIS A 178 16.40 11.92 -9.32
CA HIS A 178 15.69 12.54 -10.46
C HIS A 178 15.47 11.66 -11.69
N GLN A 179 15.81 10.36 -11.61
CA GLN A 179 15.71 9.44 -12.74
C GLN A 179 14.33 8.79 -12.89
N THR A 180 13.38 9.10 -12.00
CA THR A 180 12.02 8.57 -12.01
C THR A 180 11.00 9.68 -12.16
N SER A 181 9.81 9.36 -12.65
CA SER A 181 8.69 10.31 -12.71
C SER A 181 8.31 10.85 -11.32
N VAL A 182 8.39 9.99 -10.29
CA VAL A 182 8.19 10.37 -8.89
C VAL A 182 9.28 11.33 -8.42
N GLY A 183 10.54 11.08 -8.77
CA GLY A 183 11.67 11.96 -8.48
C GLY A 183 11.53 13.35 -9.09
N ALA A 184 11.05 13.41 -10.35
CA ALA A 184 10.75 14.68 -11.00
C ALA A 184 9.66 15.48 -10.27
N LEU A 185 8.61 14.81 -9.78
CA LEU A 185 7.56 15.43 -8.98
C LEU A 185 8.09 15.92 -7.62
N ILE A 186 8.86 15.10 -6.90
CA ILE A 186 9.49 15.47 -5.64
C ILE A 186 10.34 16.73 -5.82
N HIS A 187 11.17 16.78 -6.86
CA HIS A 187 12.01 17.95 -7.14
C HIS A 187 11.21 19.19 -7.50
N LYS A 188 10.18 19.05 -8.35
CA LYS A 188 9.30 20.15 -8.73
C LYS A 188 8.62 20.79 -7.52
N SER A 189 8.29 20.00 -6.50
CA SER A 189 7.70 20.47 -5.24
C SER A 189 8.74 20.95 -4.21
N GLY A 190 10.02 21.08 -4.58
CA GLY A 190 11.10 21.53 -3.69
C GLY A 190 11.60 20.46 -2.70
N GLY A 191 11.21 19.20 -2.89
CA GLY A 191 11.54 18.05 -2.04
C GLY A 191 10.33 17.45 -1.33
N CYS A 192 10.60 16.48 -0.46
CA CYS A 192 9.62 15.84 0.42
C CYS A 192 10.11 15.74 1.86
N HIS A 193 9.18 15.52 2.77
CA HIS A 193 9.47 15.22 4.17
C HIS A 193 9.90 13.76 4.30
N LEU A 194 11.08 13.53 4.88
CA LEU A 194 11.61 12.20 5.15
C LEU A 194 11.85 12.03 6.65
N GLY A 195 11.35 10.93 7.20
CA GLY A 195 11.69 10.47 8.54
C GLY A 195 13.12 9.94 8.59
N ARG A 196 13.72 9.96 9.79
CA ARG A 196 15.13 9.59 10.01
C ARG A 196 15.54 8.21 9.49
N HIS A 197 14.59 7.29 9.30
CA HIS A 197 14.86 5.93 8.83
C HIS A 197 15.16 5.83 7.32
N TYR A 198 14.85 6.89 6.57
CA TYR A 198 14.91 6.92 5.09
C TYR A 198 15.88 7.97 4.53
N VAL A 199 16.63 8.65 5.41
CA VAL A 199 17.73 9.56 5.04
C VAL A 199 19.02 8.75 4.85
#